data_AF-A0A971QIN4-F1
#
_entry.id   AF-A0A971QIN4-F1
#
_cell.length_a   1.000
_cell.length_b   1.000
_cell.length_c   1.000
_cell.angle_alpha   90.00
_cell.angle_beta   90.00
_cell.angle_gamma   90.00
#
_symmetry.space_group_name_H-M   'P 1'
#
loop_
_entity.id
_entity.type
_entity.pdbx_description
1 polymer ?
#
loop_
_entity_poly.entity_id
_entity_poly.type
_entity_poly.pdbx_seq_one_letter_code
_entity_poly.pdbx_strand_id
1 'polypeptide(L)'
;MSGSAWGIRITAVLLLVVCADALAENTYWQGSVEEFADWNDPTCWSGGVPQADWDAGINNGGQAEIAGIDVNIGHLYLGNDDGESGTVALNGSSSSLTALDQYIGYSGTGLFTQNGGMNTIAYPGANTTAGELTLGYWWPSQGTYEMKGGELTVHYRICAGLYGRGIFIHRGGKVSTTYDSGAVRLGYLTNSEGTYELSGDGELATVLLTAGKGGKGKFIQTGGTCTVEDTVYVGRSTDDGGAYELSGAGVLTAGSICVGYRDGSSGASGSFVQTGGTATVGGLQIGEECFSGSYRIQGGRLAVSSMSVGCETGECSGSFDILDPSAEITISQFLALGSKCTFSAVAGSTIRMAGAGLFNESHDAANLGGLANVTLVFEGGTESDSWLEVAGQDMGAVADGLLDNFAVDTVRLGGEAGIGKVQLRNYHDNQRDWTGVEALYVENLILGAGSLLDLNGFSLYYVNLIDYGGDIQYNGGALIPLPEPAALLLLAAGGLAALRRRG
;
A
#
# COMPACT_ATOMS: atom_id res chain seq x y z
N MET A 1 18.09 -21.75 63.38
CA MET A 1 16.86 -22.56 63.38
C MET A 1 15.82 -21.76 62.59
N SER A 2 15.88 -21.87 61.26
CA SER A 2 14.92 -22.60 60.42
C SER A 2 13.58 -21.87 60.26
N GLY A 3 13.45 -21.11 59.17
CA GLY A 3 12.18 -20.61 58.64
C GLY A 3 12.17 -20.88 57.15
N SER A 4 11.33 -21.82 56.73
CA SER A 4 11.26 -22.46 55.42
C SER A 4 10.66 -21.55 54.33
N ALA A 5 11.31 -21.55 53.16
CA ALA A 5 10.80 -20.97 51.93
C ALA A 5 9.74 -21.90 51.32
N TRP A 6 8.52 -21.40 51.13
CA TRP A 6 7.48 -22.04 50.32
C TRP A 6 7.62 -21.60 48.87
N GLY A 7 8.15 -22.47 48.03
CA GLY A 7 8.08 -22.32 46.57
C GLY A 7 6.70 -22.75 46.09
N ILE A 8 5.95 -21.82 45.50
CA ILE A 8 4.72 -22.11 44.77
C ILE A 8 5.13 -22.75 43.45
N ARG A 9 4.90 -24.06 43.30
CA ARG A 9 4.97 -24.75 42.01
C ARG A 9 3.63 -24.54 41.30
N ILE A 10 3.63 -23.73 40.24
CA ILE A 10 2.51 -23.67 39.30
C ILE A 10 2.61 -24.91 38.41
N THR A 11 1.81 -25.92 38.71
CA THR A 11 1.60 -27.06 37.83
C THR A 11 0.66 -26.61 36.72
N ALA A 12 1.19 -26.36 35.53
CA ALA A 12 0.36 -26.17 34.33
C ALA A 12 -0.34 -27.51 34.03
N VAL A 13 -1.64 -27.56 34.29
CA VAL A 13 -2.50 -28.64 33.82
C VAL A 13 -2.75 -28.38 32.33
N LEU A 14 -2.09 -29.18 31.50
CA LEU A 14 -2.34 -29.25 30.06
C LEU A 14 -3.78 -29.76 29.88
N LEU A 15 -4.72 -28.86 29.57
CA LEU A 15 -6.07 -29.26 29.22
C LEU A 15 -6.05 -29.73 27.77
N LEU A 16 -5.88 -31.03 27.59
CA LEU A 16 -6.06 -31.73 26.31
C LEU A 16 -7.55 -31.64 25.95
N VAL A 17 -7.90 -30.71 25.06
CA VAL A 17 -9.17 -30.80 24.33
C VAL A 17 -8.97 -31.85 23.26
N VAL A 18 -9.41 -33.08 23.56
CA VAL A 18 -9.55 -34.14 22.56
C VAL A 18 -10.86 -33.88 21.82
N CYS A 19 -10.81 -33.24 20.65
CA CYS A 19 -11.81 -33.55 19.63
C CYS A 19 -11.32 -34.82 18.93
N ALA A 20 -12.20 -35.82 18.87
CA ALA A 20 -11.93 -37.05 18.18
C ALA A 20 -12.15 -36.83 16.68
N ASP A 21 -11.17 -36.23 16.01
CA ASP A 21 -10.97 -36.44 14.59
C ASP A 21 -10.02 -37.64 14.44
N ALA A 22 -10.24 -38.48 13.44
CA ALA A 22 -9.45 -39.69 13.21
C ALA A 22 -7.95 -39.35 13.22
N LEU A 23 -7.15 -40.07 14.01
CA LEU A 23 -5.73 -39.80 14.18
C LEU A 23 -5.02 -39.89 12.82
N ALA A 24 -4.58 -38.75 12.28
CA ALA A 24 -3.59 -38.72 11.22
C ALA A 24 -2.39 -39.57 11.66
N GLU A 25 -1.91 -40.49 10.80
CA GLU A 25 -0.68 -41.22 11.07
C GLU A 25 0.51 -40.32 10.72
N ASN A 26 1.45 -40.15 11.64
CA ASN A 26 2.62 -39.30 11.41
C ASN A 26 3.77 -40.15 10.85
N THR A 27 4.45 -39.65 9.82
CA THR A 27 5.69 -40.25 9.31
C THR A 27 6.78 -39.18 9.20
N TYR A 28 8.01 -39.55 9.58
CA TYR A 28 9.12 -38.61 9.72
C TYR A 28 10.27 -38.99 8.82
N TRP A 29 10.88 -37.98 8.21
CA TRP A 29 12.02 -38.13 7.33
C TRP A 29 13.24 -38.68 8.08
N GLN A 30 13.88 -39.69 7.49
CA GLN A 30 15.12 -40.32 7.92
C GLN A 30 16.14 -40.40 6.78
N GLY A 31 15.79 -39.82 5.61
CA GLY A 31 16.66 -39.71 4.45
C GLY A 31 17.83 -38.74 4.66
N SER A 32 18.59 -38.50 3.59
CA SER A 32 19.83 -37.73 3.62
C SER A 32 19.63 -36.29 4.12
N VAL A 33 20.65 -35.80 4.83
CA VAL A 33 20.82 -34.39 5.24
C VAL A 33 21.82 -33.65 4.35
N GLU A 34 22.62 -34.38 3.57
CA GLU A 34 23.69 -33.81 2.74
C GLU A 34 23.23 -33.53 1.31
N GLU A 35 22.30 -34.34 0.78
CA GLU A 35 21.80 -34.28 -0.59
C GLU A 35 20.29 -34.53 -0.62
N PHE A 36 19.61 -34.06 -1.66
CA PHE A 36 18.21 -34.35 -1.88
C PHE A 36 18.01 -35.85 -2.14
N ALA A 37 17.07 -36.47 -1.40
CA ALA A 37 16.62 -37.84 -1.66
C ALA A 37 15.15 -37.87 -2.10
N ASP A 38 14.78 -38.90 -2.87
CA ASP A 38 13.46 -39.07 -3.45
C ASP A 38 12.38 -39.20 -2.35
N TRP A 39 11.38 -38.31 -2.39
CA TRP A 39 10.22 -38.34 -1.49
C TRP A 39 9.51 -39.69 -1.51
N ASN A 40 9.48 -40.36 -2.66
CA ASN A 40 8.76 -41.63 -2.85
C ASN A 40 9.57 -42.87 -2.45
N ASP A 41 10.78 -42.70 -1.89
CA ASP A 41 11.53 -43.81 -1.30
C ASP A 41 11.00 -44.13 0.11
N PRO A 42 10.37 -45.30 0.32
CA PRO A 42 9.84 -45.67 1.64
C PRO A 42 10.91 -45.80 2.73
N THR A 43 12.19 -45.98 2.35
CA THR A 43 13.30 -46.05 3.32
C THR A 43 13.67 -44.69 3.89
N CYS A 44 13.28 -43.60 3.23
CA CYS A 44 13.48 -42.25 3.72
C CYS A 44 12.43 -41.84 4.78
N TRP A 45 11.48 -42.71 5.12
CA TRP A 45 10.37 -42.38 6.02
C TRP A 45 10.17 -43.42 7.13
N SER A 46 10.02 -42.96 8.37
CA SER A 46 9.86 -43.83 9.55
C SER A 46 8.62 -44.73 9.51
N GLY A 47 7.54 -44.25 8.88
CA GLY A 47 6.27 -44.96 8.70
C GLY A 47 6.00 -45.38 7.25
N GLY A 48 6.99 -45.27 6.36
CA GLY A 48 6.80 -45.35 4.91
C GLY A 48 6.31 -44.04 4.29
N VAL A 49 6.15 -44.04 2.96
CA VAL A 49 5.82 -42.84 2.17
C VAL A 49 4.48 -42.24 2.63
N PRO A 50 4.43 -40.93 2.99
CA PRO A 50 3.22 -40.23 3.40
C PRO A 50 2.01 -40.44 2.47
N GLN A 51 0.82 -40.58 3.05
CA GLN A 51 -0.47 -40.74 2.36
C GLN A 51 -1.46 -39.60 2.70
N ALA A 52 -2.61 -39.54 2.04
CA ALA A 52 -3.56 -38.41 2.01
C ALA A 52 -4.05 -37.87 3.37
N ASP A 53 -3.98 -38.66 4.44
CA ASP A 53 -4.38 -38.25 5.80
C ASP A 53 -3.20 -38.29 6.79
N TRP A 54 -1.96 -38.41 6.28
CA TRP A 54 -0.77 -38.53 7.10
C TRP A 54 -0.04 -37.20 7.21
N ASP A 55 0.47 -36.91 8.41
CA ASP A 55 1.36 -35.78 8.61
C ASP A 55 2.79 -36.19 8.25
N ALA A 56 3.41 -35.41 7.36
CA ALA A 56 4.78 -35.60 6.91
C ALA A 56 5.70 -34.59 7.60
N GLY A 57 6.64 -35.09 8.41
CA GLY A 57 7.62 -34.25 9.12
C GLY A 57 9.03 -34.40 8.60
N ILE A 58 9.70 -33.30 8.24
CA ILE A 58 11.15 -33.25 7.95
C ILE A 58 11.81 -32.34 8.99
N ASN A 59 12.44 -32.97 9.98
CA ASN A 59 12.82 -32.31 11.23
C ASN A 59 14.28 -32.56 11.63
N ASN A 60 15.00 -33.38 10.87
CA ASN A 60 16.35 -33.84 11.17
C ASN A 60 17.45 -33.13 10.35
N GLY A 61 17.13 -32.02 9.69
CA GLY A 61 17.98 -31.35 8.69
C GLY A 61 17.95 -31.99 7.30
N GLY A 62 17.05 -32.96 7.09
CA GLY A 62 16.92 -33.70 5.84
C GLY A 62 16.43 -32.86 4.65
N GLN A 63 16.71 -33.37 3.45
CA GLN A 63 16.34 -32.74 2.18
C GLN A 63 15.55 -33.73 1.32
N ALA A 64 14.27 -33.46 1.08
CA ALA A 64 13.40 -34.29 0.24
C ALA A 64 13.10 -33.65 -1.12
N GLU A 65 13.10 -34.46 -2.17
CA GLU A 65 12.77 -34.05 -3.54
C GLU A 65 11.46 -34.71 -3.99
N ILE A 66 10.52 -33.89 -4.47
CA ILE A 66 9.30 -34.33 -5.16
C ILE A 66 9.51 -34.06 -6.65
N ALA A 67 9.71 -35.13 -7.43
CA ALA A 67 9.95 -35.02 -8.87
C ALA A 67 9.21 -36.11 -9.67
N GLY A 68 8.36 -35.69 -10.61
CA GLY A 68 7.62 -36.58 -11.51
C GLY A 68 6.52 -37.41 -10.84
N ILE A 69 6.06 -37.01 -9.65
CA ILE A 69 5.09 -37.76 -8.84
C ILE A 69 3.97 -36.84 -8.34
N ASP A 70 2.86 -37.48 -7.95
CA ASP A 70 1.75 -36.84 -7.25
C ASP A 70 1.80 -37.22 -5.77
N VAL A 71 1.95 -36.23 -4.89
CA VAL A 71 1.96 -36.39 -3.44
C VAL A 71 0.65 -35.83 -2.88
N ASN A 72 -0.01 -36.60 -2.01
CA ASN A 72 -1.18 -36.16 -1.27
C ASN A 72 -0.99 -36.52 0.20
N ILE A 73 -1.07 -35.53 1.09
CA ILE A 73 -0.80 -35.66 2.52
C ILE A 73 -1.78 -34.84 3.37
N GLY A 74 -1.82 -35.13 4.67
CA GLY A 74 -2.48 -34.31 5.69
C GLY A 74 -1.75 -32.98 5.84
N HIS A 75 -0.80 -32.88 6.74
CA HIS A 75 -0.01 -31.66 6.91
C HIS A 75 1.47 -31.87 6.60
N LEU A 76 2.14 -30.83 6.10
CA LEU A 76 3.60 -30.79 5.95
C LEU A 76 4.22 -29.99 7.10
N TYR A 77 5.20 -30.56 7.79
CA TYR A 77 6.00 -29.87 8.81
C TYR A 77 7.48 -29.88 8.43
N LEU A 78 8.09 -28.72 8.22
CA LEU A 78 9.54 -28.56 8.04
C LEU A 78 10.14 -27.82 9.24
N GLY A 79 10.94 -28.48 10.06
CA GLY A 79 11.46 -27.92 11.31
C GLY A 79 10.36 -27.73 12.35
N ASN A 80 9.85 -28.86 12.87
CA ASN A 80 8.74 -28.89 13.83
C ASN A 80 9.11 -28.30 15.20
N ASP A 81 10.25 -28.70 15.77
CA ASP A 81 10.68 -28.28 17.10
C ASP A 81 11.88 -27.31 17.09
N ASP A 82 12.19 -26.74 18.26
CA ASP A 82 13.30 -25.78 18.40
C ASP A 82 14.65 -26.42 18.03
N GLY A 83 15.43 -25.73 17.20
CA GLY A 83 16.70 -26.23 16.65
C GLY A 83 16.58 -27.27 15.54
N GLU A 84 15.38 -27.76 15.23
CA GLU A 84 15.13 -28.70 14.14
C GLU A 84 15.06 -27.99 12.78
N SER A 85 15.30 -28.74 11.71
CA SER A 85 15.16 -28.20 10.36
C SER A 85 14.74 -29.23 9.32
N GLY A 86 14.24 -28.76 8.19
CA GLY A 86 13.90 -29.60 7.06
C GLY A 86 13.75 -28.82 5.77
N THR A 87 13.99 -29.50 4.65
CA THR A 87 13.93 -28.92 3.31
C THR A 87 13.14 -29.79 2.35
N VAL A 88 12.31 -29.16 1.52
CA VAL A 88 11.63 -29.81 0.39
C VAL A 88 11.91 -29.04 -0.90
N ALA A 89 12.18 -29.76 -1.99
CA ALA A 89 12.19 -29.23 -3.35
C ALA A 89 11.09 -29.88 -4.20
N LEU A 90 10.18 -29.07 -4.75
CA LEU A 90 9.20 -29.49 -5.76
C LEU A 90 9.74 -29.19 -7.16
N ASN A 91 10.10 -30.24 -7.89
CA ASN A 91 10.84 -30.18 -9.14
C ASN A 91 10.05 -30.75 -10.31
N GLY A 92 10.18 -30.14 -11.48
CA GLY A 92 9.54 -30.61 -12.72
C GLY A 92 8.08 -30.18 -12.85
N SER A 93 7.64 -29.94 -14.09
CA SER A 93 6.31 -29.41 -14.38
C SER A 93 5.16 -30.40 -14.16
N SER A 94 5.45 -31.70 -14.09
CA SER A 94 4.45 -32.75 -13.89
C SER A 94 4.30 -33.19 -12.43
N SER A 95 5.03 -32.58 -11.50
CA SER A 95 4.95 -32.92 -10.08
C SER A 95 3.78 -32.21 -9.42
N SER A 96 3.13 -32.87 -8.46
CA SER A 96 2.13 -32.23 -7.61
C SER A 96 2.32 -32.57 -6.13
N LEU A 97 2.02 -31.59 -5.27
CA LEU A 97 1.91 -31.76 -3.83
C LEU A 97 0.56 -31.18 -3.40
N THR A 98 -0.30 -32.01 -2.81
CA THR A 98 -1.54 -31.59 -2.15
C THR A 98 -1.41 -31.81 -0.65
N ALA A 99 -1.70 -30.78 0.14
CA ALA A 99 -1.72 -30.85 1.60
C ALA A 99 -2.93 -30.08 2.16
N LEU A 100 -3.38 -30.44 3.36
CA LEU A 100 -4.35 -29.68 4.15
C LEU A 100 -3.74 -28.36 4.64
N ASP A 101 -2.55 -28.41 5.26
CA ASP A 101 -1.77 -27.21 5.60
C ASP A 101 -0.27 -27.48 5.41
N GLN A 102 0.50 -26.41 5.25
CA GLN A 102 1.96 -26.47 5.20
C GLN A 102 2.58 -25.52 6.22
N TYR A 103 3.38 -26.07 7.12
CA TYR A 103 4.11 -25.35 8.16
C TYR A 103 5.61 -25.42 7.87
N ILE A 104 6.15 -24.31 7.36
CA ILE A 104 7.56 -24.17 7.03
C ILE A 104 8.20 -23.36 8.15
N GLY A 105 9.03 -24.01 8.97
CA GLY A 105 9.53 -23.43 10.23
C GLY A 105 8.43 -23.31 11.27
N TYR A 106 7.93 -24.43 11.78
CA TYR A 106 6.89 -24.42 12.81
C TYR A 106 7.44 -23.87 14.13
N SER A 107 8.42 -24.55 14.74
CA SER A 107 9.22 -24.02 15.85
C SER A 107 10.72 -23.94 15.54
N GLY A 108 11.17 -24.61 14.47
CA GLY A 108 12.55 -24.61 13.98
C GLY A 108 12.74 -23.82 12.69
N THR A 109 13.59 -24.33 11.79
CA THR A 109 13.89 -23.71 10.49
C THR A 109 13.38 -24.57 9.33
N GLY A 110 12.52 -24.04 8.47
CA GLY A 110 12.03 -24.74 7.29
C GLY A 110 12.40 -24.05 5.98
N LEU A 111 12.66 -24.82 4.93
CA LEU A 111 12.84 -24.33 3.57
C LEU A 111 12.00 -25.14 2.57
N PHE A 112 11.15 -24.47 1.80
CA PHE A 112 10.47 -25.06 0.67
C PHE A 112 10.88 -24.36 -0.63
N THR A 113 11.32 -25.12 -1.64
CA THR A 113 11.67 -24.58 -2.97
C THR A 113 10.76 -25.18 -4.03
N GLN A 114 9.99 -24.34 -4.72
CA GLN A 114 9.19 -24.73 -5.87
C GLN A 114 9.87 -24.28 -7.17
N ASN A 115 10.46 -25.23 -7.89
CA ASN A 115 11.08 -24.99 -9.19
C ASN A 115 10.08 -25.18 -10.35
N GLY A 116 8.96 -25.88 -10.11
CA GLY A 116 7.89 -26.13 -11.07
C GLY A 116 6.72 -26.88 -10.42
N GLY A 117 5.83 -27.44 -11.23
CA GLY A 117 4.73 -28.28 -10.76
C GLY A 117 3.62 -27.52 -10.04
N MET A 118 2.71 -28.25 -9.41
CA MET A 118 1.57 -27.71 -8.67
C MET A 118 1.71 -27.99 -7.17
N ASN A 119 1.73 -26.94 -6.35
CA ASN A 119 1.58 -27.06 -4.91
C ASN A 119 0.17 -26.55 -4.54
N THR A 120 -0.65 -27.43 -3.98
CA THR A 120 -2.04 -27.13 -3.64
C THR A 120 -2.24 -27.34 -2.15
N ILE A 121 -2.57 -26.26 -1.45
CA ILE A 121 -2.99 -26.31 -0.05
C ILE A 121 -4.49 -26.15 -0.04
N ALA A 122 -5.19 -27.27 0.11
CA ALA A 122 -6.64 -27.35 -0.02
C ALA A 122 -7.23 -28.10 1.15
N TYR A 123 -8.30 -27.56 1.72
CA TYR A 123 -9.06 -28.20 2.78
C TYR A 123 -10.41 -28.68 2.22
N PRO A 124 -10.82 -29.95 2.44
CA PRO A 124 -12.11 -30.46 2.00
C PRO A 124 -13.22 -29.93 2.93
N GLY A 125 -13.53 -28.64 2.80
CA GLY A 125 -14.58 -27.97 3.55
C GLY A 125 -14.85 -26.59 2.94
N ALA A 126 -15.96 -26.44 2.21
CA ALA A 126 -16.39 -25.13 1.76
C ALA A 126 -16.82 -24.33 2.99
N ASN A 127 -16.09 -23.24 3.30
CA ASN A 127 -16.33 -22.33 4.44
C ASN A 127 -15.58 -22.65 5.75
N THR A 128 -14.29 -23.00 5.66
CA THR A 128 -13.41 -23.11 6.84
C THR A 128 -12.19 -22.21 6.69
N THR A 129 -11.69 -21.64 7.79
CA THR A 129 -10.40 -20.92 7.85
C THR A 129 -9.19 -21.87 7.93
N ALA A 130 -9.27 -23.03 7.26
CA ALA A 130 -8.21 -24.02 7.16
C ALA A 130 -7.64 -24.00 5.72
N GLY A 131 -6.47 -24.59 5.47
CA GLY A 131 -5.83 -24.46 4.16
C GLY A 131 -4.83 -23.31 4.12
N GLU A 132 -3.86 -23.34 5.02
CA GLU A 132 -2.87 -22.30 5.23
C GLU A 132 -1.47 -22.74 4.83
N LEU A 133 -0.74 -21.82 4.18
CA LEU A 133 0.73 -21.85 4.15
C LEU A 133 1.23 -20.94 5.27
N THR A 134 1.90 -21.50 6.27
CA THR A 134 2.54 -20.70 7.33
C THR A 134 4.06 -20.80 7.27
N LEU A 135 4.72 -19.65 7.21
CA LEU A 135 6.18 -19.53 7.25
C LEU A 135 6.57 -18.86 8.57
N GLY A 136 7.28 -19.56 9.45
CA GLY A 136 7.64 -19.04 10.77
C GLY A 136 6.42 -18.97 11.71
N TYR A 137 5.98 -20.12 12.22
CA TYR A 137 4.78 -20.20 13.07
C TYR A 137 5.04 -19.62 14.46
N TRP A 138 5.98 -20.16 15.24
CA TRP A 138 6.30 -19.73 16.60
C TRP A 138 7.51 -18.79 16.67
N TRP A 139 7.63 -18.00 17.74
CA TRP A 139 8.91 -17.33 18.03
C TRP A 139 9.91 -18.34 18.64
N PRO A 140 11.18 -18.41 18.21
CA PRO A 140 11.90 -17.58 17.20
C PRO A 140 12.06 -18.28 15.83
N SER A 141 11.11 -19.13 15.44
CA SER A 141 11.19 -19.99 14.25
C SER A 141 11.32 -19.21 12.94
N GLN A 142 11.85 -19.88 11.91
CA GLN A 142 12.12 -19.28 10.60
C GLN A 142 11.60 -20.16 9.47
N GLY A 143 10.73 -19.61 8.64
CA GLY A 143 10.23 -20.29 7.44
C GLY A 143 10.59 -19.54 6.17
N THR A 144 11.09 -20.25 5.17
CA THR A 144 11.35 -19.69 3.84
C THR A 144 10.66 -20.51 2.75
N TYR A 145 9.94 -19.82 1.86
CA TYR A 145 9.38 -20.40 0.63
C TYR A 145 9.98 -19.71 -0.59
N GLU A 146 10.61 -20.47 -1.49
CA GLU A 146 11.14 -19.98 -2.77
C GLU A 146 10.28 -20.47 -3.94
N MET A 147 9.57 -19.56 -4.59
CA MET A 147 8.78 -19.82 -5.80
C MET A 147 9.54 -19.35 -7.04
N LYS A 148 10.03 -20.29 -7.85
CA LYS A 148 10.77 -20.01 -9.10
C LYS A 148 9.95 -20.31 -10.36
N GLY A 149 8.93 -21.18 -10.26
CA GLY A 149 8.03 -21.52 -11.35
C GLY A 149 6.93 -22.50 -10.91
N GLY A 150 5.94 -22.76 -11.77
CA GLY A 150 4.77 -23.60 -11.44
C GLY A 150 3.59 -22.81 -10.91
N GLU A 151 2.69 -23.48 -10.19
CA GLU A 151 1.54 -22.88 -9.52
C GLU A 151 1.47 -23.27 -8.04
N LEU A 152 1.27 -22.27 -7.17
CA LEU A 152 0.91 -22.45 -5.76
C LEU A 152 -0.53 -21.96 -5.57
N THR A 153 -1.42 -22.86 -5.18
CA THR A 153 -2.81 -22.54 -4.84
C THR A 153 -3.02 -22.76 -3.36
N VAL A 154 -3.43 -21.73 -2.63
CA VAL A 154 -3.71 -21.80 -1.20
C VAL A 154 -5.18 -21.51 -0.98
N HIS A 155 -5.88 -22.35 -0.21
CA HIS A 155 -7.30 -22.14 0.03
C HIS A 155 -7.53 -20.84 0.80
N TYR A 156 -7.06 -20.78 2.05
CA TYR A 156 -7.39 -19.68 2.95
C TYR A 156 -6.33 -18.58 2.97
N ARG A 157 -5.12 -18.83 3.45
CA ARG A 157 -4.12 -17.76 3.58
C ARG A 157 -2.68 -18.22 3.44
N ILE A 158 -1.86 -17.30 2.95
CA ILE A 158 -0.41 -17.34 3.09
C ILE A 158 -0.05 -16.43 4.26
N CYS A 159 0.55 -16.98 5.31
CA CYS A 159 0.99 -16.25 6.48
C CYS A 159 2.51 -16.33 6.61
N ALA A 160 3.20 -15.22 6.36
CA ALA A 160 4.64 -15.11 6.61
C ALA A 160 4.86 -14.34 7.93
N GLY A 161 5.42 -15.03 8.92
CA GLY A 161 5.59 -14.54 10.29
C GLY A 161 4.26 -14.51 11.04
N LEU A 162 3.83 -15.65 11.58
CA LEU A 162 2.67 -15.69 12.48
C LEU A 162 3.06 -15.13 13.85
N TYR A 163 3.97 -15.82 14.56
CA TYR A 163 4.71 -15.29 15.71
C TYR A 163 6.22 -15.25 15.44
N GLY A 164 6.72 -16.05 14.48
CA GLY A 164 8.12 -16.13 14.11
C GLY A 164 8.48 -15.21 12.93
N ARG A 165 9.48 -15.64 12.17
CA ARG A 165 9.93 -14.95 10.95
C ARG A 165 9.61 -15.77 9.70
N GLY A 166 8.86 -15.19 8.77
CA GLY A 166 8.52 -15.80 7.49
C GLY A 166 9.04 -15.01 6.30
N ILE A 167 9.56 -15.72 5.29
CA ILE A 167 10.05 -15.12 4.05
C ILE A 167 9.48 -15.88 2.85
N PHE A 168 8.76 -15.19 1.98
CA PHE A 168 8.32 -15.71 0.69
C PHE A 168 9.06 -15.00 -0.44
N ILE A 169 9.81 -15.75 -1.25
CA ILE A 169 10.57 -15.23 -2.40
C ILE A 169 9.90 -15.71 -3.68
N HIS A 170 9.32 -14.79 -4.45
CA HIS A 170 8.56 -15.06 -5.66
C HIS A 170 9.25 -14.47 -6.89
N ARG A 171 9.86 -15.36 -7.70
CA ARG A 171 10.65 -14.99 -8.88
C ARG A 171 9.97 -15.31 -10.21
N GLY A 172 9.05 -16.28 -10.20
CA GLY A 172 8.30 -16.72 -11.37
C GLY A 172 7.15 -17.65 -11.00
N GLY A 173 6.29 -17.97 -11.97
CA GLY A 173 5.09 -18.79 -11.75
C GLY A 173 3.97 -18.05 -10.99
N LYS A 174 2.87 -18.76 -10.73
CA LYS A 174 1.64 -18.18 -10.20
C LYS A 174 1.39 -18.60 -8.75
N VAL A 175 1.02 -17.63 -7.92
CA VAL A 175 0.57 -17.83 -6.53
C VAL A 175 -0.85 -17.28 -6.42
N SER A 176 -1.78 -18.08 -5.90
CA SER A 176 -3.15 -17.63 -5.69
C SER A 176 -3.76 -18.06 -4.36
N THR A 177 -4.61 -17.18 -3.79
CA THR A 177 -5.56 -17.56 -2.74
C THR A 177 -6.94 -17.76 -3.36
N THR A 178 -7.74 -18.71 -2.85
CA THR A 178 -9.01 -19.11 -3.50
C THR A 178 -10.26 -18.95 -2.64
N TYR A 179 -10.10 -18.72 -1.34
CA TYR A 179 -11.22 -18.39 -0.45
C TYR A 179 -11.71 -16.96 -0.68
N ASP A 180 -13.00 -16.68 -0.46
CA ASP A 180 -13.59 -15.35 -0.66
C ASP A 180 -12.96 -14.26 0.22
N SER A 181 -12.34 -14.64 1.34
CA SER A 181 -11.52 -13.73 2.16
C SER A 181 -10.04 -14.16 2.16
N GLY A 182 -9.60 -14.75 1.05
CA GLY A 182 -8.26 -15.29 0.84
C GLY A 182 -7.20 -14.21 1.01
N ALA A 183 -6.13 -14.49 1.74
CA ALA A 183 -5.22 -13.42 2.15
C ALA A 183 -3.73 -13.80 2.11
N VAL A 184 -2.90 -12.83 1.73
CA VAL A 184 -1.47 -12.80 2.08
C VAL A 184 -1.30 -11.91 3.31
N ARG A 185 -0.69 -12.44 4.38
CA ARG A 185 -0.50 -11.74 5.65
C ARG A 185 0.96 -11.82 6.08
N LEU A 186 1.56 -10.65 6.31
CA LEU A 186 2.98 -10.51 6.65
C LEU A 186 3.09 -9.84 8.01
N GLY A 187 3.81 -10.46 8.95
CA GLY A 187 3.94 -9.94 10.32
C GLY A 187 2.57 -9.89 11.03
N TYR A 188 1.96 -11.06 11.24
CA TYR A 188 0.56 -11.17 11.66
C TYR A 188 0.33 -10.74 13.11
N LEU A 189 1.23 -11.09 14.03
CA LEU A 189 1.11 -10.80 15.47
C LEU A 189 2.29 -9.97 15.97
N THR A 190 2.16 -9.41 17.17
CA THR A 190 3.21 -8.61 17.81
C THR A 190 4.56 -9.32 17.82
N ASN A 191 5.63 -8.59 17.51
CA ASN A 191 7.02 -9.07 17.38
C ASN A 191 7.28 -10.11 16.26
N SER A 192 6.30 -10.45 15.43
CA SER A 192 6.53 -11.29 14.25
C SER A 192 7.09 -10.47 13.09
N GLU A 193 7.82 -11.14 12.18
CA GLU A 193 8.39 -10.54 10.98
C GLU A 193 7.99 -11.33 9.74
N GLY A 194 7.37 -10.66 8.76
CA GLY A 194 6.97 -11.28 7.50
C GLY A 194 7.48 -10.49 6.30
N THR A 195 8.10 -11.17 5.35
CA THR A 195 8.52 -10.56 4.08
C THR A 195 7.97 -11.35 2.90
N TYR A 196 7.45 -10.64 1.90
CA TYR A 196 7.15 -11.18 0.58
C TYR A 196 7.92 -10.39 -0.47
N GLU A 197 8.68 -11.07 -1.32
CA GLU A 197 9.46 -10.48 -2.40
C GLU A 197 8.91 -10.93 -3.76
N LEU A 198 8.23 -10.04 -4.48
CA LEU A 198 7.74 -10.26 -5.84
C LEU A 198 8.70 -9.64 -6.86
N SER A 199 9.20 -10.48 -7.77
CA SER A 199 10.18 -10.10 -8.78
C SER A 199 10.02 -10.94 -10.05
N GLY A 200 10.80 -10.61 -11.08
CA GLY A 200 10.78 -11.35 -12.35
C GLY A 200 9.42 -11.29 -13.03
N ASP A 201 8.92 -12.43 -13.45
CA ASP A 201 7.61 -12.63 -14.07
C ASP A 201 6.59 -13.29 -13.13
N GLY A 202 6.84 -13.27 -11.81
CA GLY A 202 5.92 -13.83 -10.83
C GLY A 202 4.54 -13.18 -10.86
N GLU A 203 3.49 -13.99 -10.65
CA GLU A 203 2.10 -13.55 -10.63
C GLU A 203 1.44 -13.88 -9.28
N LEU A 204 1.07 -12.86 -8.51
CA LEU A 204 0.30 -13.00 -7.27
C LEU A 204 -1.14 -12.55 -7.51
N ALA A 205 -2.11 -13.41 -7.21
CA ALA A 205 -3.53 -13.08 -7.17
C ALA A 205 -4.12 -13.42 -5.79
N THR A 206 -4.69 -12.44 -5.08
CA THR A 206 -5.27 -12.64 -3.76
C THR A 206 -6.46 -11.71 -3.53
N VAL A 207 -7.35 -12.02 -2.60
CA VAL A 207 -8.43 -11.08 -2.26
C VAL A 207 -7.89 -9.95 -1.40
N LEU A 208 -7.13 -10.29 -0.36
CA LEU A 208 -6.53 -9.34 0.57
C LEU A 208 -5.02 -9.47 0.63
N LEU A 209 -4.33 -8.36 0.82
CA LEU A 209 -2.91 -8.31 1.16
C LEU A 209 -2.74 -7.45 2.40
N THR A 210 -2.04 -7.95 3.42
CA THR A 210 -1.71 -7.19 4.62
C THR A 210 -0.22 -7.24 4.90
N ALA A 211 0.45 -6.10 4.77
CA ALA A 211 1.81 -5.89 5.22
C ALA A 211 1.78 -5.23 6.61
N GLY A 212 2.03 -6.03 7.66
CA GLY A 212 2.03 -5.61 9.06
C GLY A 212 0.61 -5.52 9.62
N LYS A 213 0.14 -6.58 10.29
CA LYS A 213 -1.14 -6.58 11.04
C LYS A 213 -0.95 -6.38 12.56
N GLY A 214 0.14 -6.90 13.09
CA GLY A 214 0.47 -6.81 14.50
C GLY A 214 1.96 -6.75 14.75
N GLY A 215 2.75 -7.34 13.85
CA GLY A 215 4.20 -7.23 13.80
C GLY A 215 4.66 -6.47 12.56
N LYS A 216 5.91 -6.70 12.16
CA LYS A 216 6.55 -6.05 11.01
C LYS A 216 6.29 -6.86 9.75
N GLY A 217 5.49 -6.32 8.85
CA GLY A 217 5.27 -6.92 7.54
C GLY A 217 5.81 -6.06 6.42
N LYS A 218 6.48 -6.68 5.46
CA LYS A 218 7.08 -6.01 4.31
C LYS A 218 6.77 -6.72 3.00
N PHE A 219 6.14 -6.00 2.06
CA PHE A 219 5.98 -6.46 0.68
C PHE A 219 6.93 -5.68 -0.23
N ILE A 220 7.79 -6.38 -0.97
CA ILE A 220 8.76 -5.78 -1.90
C ILE A 220 8.39 -6.24 -3.31
N GLN A 221 8.07 -5.30 -4.18
CA GLN A 221 7.77 -5.56 -5.59
C GLN A 221 8.78 -4.85 -6.49
N THR A 222 9.62 -5.62 -7.16
CA THR A 222 10.61 -5.11 -8.14
C THR A 222 10.26 -5.48 -9.59
N GLY A 223 9.33 -6.43 -9.76
CA GLY A 223 8.81 -6.93 -11.03
C GLY A 223 7.49 -7.67 -10.80
N GLY A 224 7.07 -8.49 -11.75
CA GLY A 224 5.87 -9.32 -11.65
C GLY A 224 4.55 -8.54 -11.57
N THR A 225 3.46 -9.30 -11.49
CA THR A 225 2.09 -8.77 -11.38
C THR A 225 1.50 -9.14 -10.02
N CYS A 226 1.04 -8.14 -9.27
CA CYS A 226 0.30 -8.29 -8.03
C CYS A 226 -1.13 -7.80 -8.26
N THR A 227 -2.11 -8.70 -8.19
CA THR A 227 -3.53 -8.39 -8.29
C THR A 227 -4.18 -8.67 -6.94
N VAL A 228 -4.73 -7.62 -6.33
CA VAL A 228 -5.46 -7.68 -5.06
C VAL A 228 -6.90 -7.26 -5.33
N GLU A 229 -7.83 -8.21 -5.23
CA GLU A 229 -9.24 -7.96 -5.61
C GLU A 229 -9.88 -6.86 -4.78
N ASP A 230 -9.71 -6.93 -3.45
CA ASP A 230 -10.31 -6.00 -2.51
C ASP A 230 -9.25 -4.98 -2.04
N THR A 231 -8.53 -5.27 -0.96
CA THR A 231 -7.74 -4.23 -0.28
C THR A 231 -6.30 -4.67 0.05
N VAL A 232 -5.35 -3.78 -0.24
CA VAL A 232 -3.99 -3.78 0.30
C VAL A 232 -3.97 -2.97 1.59
N TYR A 233 -3.73 -3.61 2.72
CA TYR A 233 -3.47 -2.94 3.99
C TYR A 233 -1.97 -2.85 4.25
N VAL A 234 -1.48 -1.64 4.49
CA VAL A 234 -0.08 -1.38 4.85
C VAL A 234 -0.04 -0.75 6.24
N GLY A 235 0.46 -1.49 7.22
CA GLY A 235 0.50 -1.03 8.61
C GLY A 235 -0.86 -1.05 9.27
N ARG A 236 -1.54 -2.19 9.27
CA ARG A 236 -2.82 -2.39 9.94
C ARG A 236 -2.59 -2.64 11.43
N SER A 237 -3.10 -1.79 12.31
CA SER A 237 -3.16 -2.04 13.77
C SER A 237 -1.83 -2.39 14.48
N THR A 238 -0.69 -1.92 13.94
CA THR A 238 0.66 -2.15 14.48
C THR A 238 1.42 -0.83 14.71
N ASP A 239 2.09 -0.73 15.86
CA ASP A 239 3.03 0.36 16.16
C ASP A 239 4.40 0.13 15.49
N ASP A 240 4.77 -1.12 15.23
CA ASP A 240 6.01 -1.51 14.55
C ASP A 240 5.96 -1.25 13.03
N GLY A 241 4.75 -1.00 12.52
CA GLY A 241 4.46 -0.56 11.17
C GLY A 241 4.47 -1.65 10.10
N GLY A 242 3.90 -1.30 8.95
CA GLY A 242 3.91 -2.11 7.73
C GLY A 242 4.48 -1.35 6.55
N ALA A 243 5.09 -2.07 5.61
CA ALA A 243 5.73 -1.48 4.44
C ALA A 243 5.35 -2.17 3.13
N TYR A 244 5.12 -1.36 2.10
CA TYR A 244 5.04 -1.80 0.71
C TYR A 244 6.03 -0.97 -0.13
N GLU A 245 6.88 -1.64 -0.90
CA GLU A 245 7.85 -1.02 -1.81
C GLU A 245 7.55 -1.45 -3.25
N LEU A 246 7.10 -0.52 -4.09
CA LEU A 246 6.89 -0.72 -5.53
C LEU A 246 8.02 -0.06 -6.32
N SER A 247 8.72 -0.85 -7.14
CA SER A 247 9.86 -0.39 -7.91
C SER A 247 10.03 -1.16 -9.22
N GLY A 248 11.01 -0.75 -10.03
CA GLY A 248 11.36 -1.46 -11.26
C GLY A 248 10.19 -1.52 -12.25
N ALA A 249 9.88 -2.73 -12.72
CA ALA A 249 8.80 -2.99 -13.67
C ALA A 249 7.55 -3.61 -13.02
N GLY A 250 7.44 -3.55 -11.69
CA GLY A 250 6.30 -4.14 -10.97
C GLY A 250 4.96 -3.54 -11.39
N VAL A 251 3.95 -4.40 -11.50
CA VAL A 251 2.55 -4.01 -11.78
C VAL A 251 1.69 -4.37 -10.58
N LEU A 252 1.06 -3.39 -9.96
CA LEU A 252 0.08 -3.54 -8.88
C LEU A 252 -1.30 -3.11 -9.37
N THR A 253 -2.29 -3.99 -9.24
CA THR A 253 -3.71 -3.67 -9.40
C THR A 253 -4.43 -3.97 -8.10
N ALA A 254 -5.14 -3.00 -7.53
CA ALA A 254 -5.88 -3.17 -6.28
C ALA A 254 -7.26 -2.51 -6.33
N GLY A 255 -8.26 -3.11 -5.70
CA GLY A 255 -9.53 -2.43 -5.43
C GLY A 255 -9.31 -1.18 -4.59
N SER A 256 -8.60 -1.33 -3.47
CA SER A 256 -8.19 -0.24 -2.59
C SER A 256 -6.79 -0.45 -2.00
N ILE A 257 -6.14 0.64 -1.61
CA ILE A 257 -4.96 0.64 -0.75
C ILE A 257 -5.24 1.50 0.47
N CYS A 258 -5.03 0.94 1.65
CA CYS A 258 -5.13 1.65 2.92
C CYS A 258 -3.77 1.64 3.62
N VAL A 259 -3.17 2.83 3.77
CA VAL A 259 -1.86 3.02 4.40
C VAL A 259 -2.06 3.62 5.79
N GLY A 260 -1.66 2.89 6.83
CA GLY A 260 -1.89 3.27 8.23
C GLY A 260 -3.36 3.11 8.64
N TYR A 261 -3.89 1.89 8.51
CA TYR A 261 -5.30 1.57 8.78
C TYR A 261 -5.51 0.96 10.18
N ARG A 262 -6.58 1.34 10.87
CA ARG A 262 -6.89 0.80 12.20
C ARG A 262 -8.05 -0.18 12.14
N ASP A 263 -7.92 -1.26 12.90
CA ASP A 263 -9.01 -2.16 13.23
C ASP A 263 -8.95 -2.41 14.75
N GLY A 264 -9.65 -1.57 15.54
CA GLY A 264 -9.73 -1.73 16.99
C GLY A 264 -9.11 -0.60 17.80
N SER A 265 -8.22 -0.89 18.76
CA SER A 265 -7.76 0.08 19.77
C SER A 265 -6.26 0.45 19.72
N SER A 266 -5.41 -0.27 18.99
CA SER A 266 -3.97 0.02 18.86
C SER A 266 -3.68 1.13 17.85
N GLY A 267 -2.44 1.64 17.86
CA GLY A 267 -1.90 2.52 16.83
C GLY A 267 -1.71 1.77 15.50
N ALA A 268 -1.61 2.53 14.41
CA ALA A 268 -1.35 2.01 13.08
C ALA A 268 -0.34 2.92 12.37
N SER A 269 0.77 2.37 11.87
CA SER A 269 1.71 3.12 11.03
C SER A 269 2.00 2.38 9.72
N GLY A 270 1.75 3.03 8.58
CA GLY A 270 1.94 2.44 7.26
C GLY A 270 2.87 3.27 6.39
N SER A 271 3.73 2.60 5.62
CA SER A 271 4.62 3.24 4.64
C SER A 271 4.51 2.58 3.28
N PHE A 272 4.03 3.31 2.28
CA PHE A 272 4.07 2.92 0.88
C PHE A 272 5.12 3.76 0.15
N VAL A 273 6.05 3.10 -0.55
CA VAL A 273 7.10 3.77 -1.32
C VAL A 273 7.05 3.29 -2.76
N GLN A 274 6.89 4.21 -3.70
CA GLN A 274 6.92 3.93 -5.12
C GLN A 274 8.09 4.65 -5.78
N THR A 275 9.05 3.90 -6.30
CA THR A 275 10.22 4.43 -7.04
C THR A 275 10.20 4.06 -8.53
N GLY A 276 9.21 3.28 -8.94
CA GLY A 276 9.01 2.80 -10.31
C GLY A 276 7.70 2.01 -10.43
N GLY A 277 7.58 1.19 -11.46
CA GLY A 277 6.41 0.33 -11.67
C GLY A 277 5.12 1.10 -11.98
N THR A 278 4.01 0.37 -12.01
CA THR A 278 2.66 0.89 -12.23
C THR A 278 1.73 0.41 -11.13
N ALA A 279 1.06 1.34 -10.45
CA ALA A 279 -0.03 1.07 -9.52
C ALA A 279 -1.35 1.58 -10.13
N THR A 280 -2.33 0.69 -10.25
CA THR A 280 -3.72 1.03 -10.64
C THR A 280 -4.64 0.66 -9.48
N VAL A 281 -5.30 1.66 -8.91
CA VAL A 281 -6.06 1.51 -7.66
C VAL A 281 -7.45 2.12 -7.81
N GLY A 282 -8.48 1.45 -7.29
CA GLY A 282 -9.79 2.08 -7.12
C GLY A 282 -9.71 3.23 -6.12
N GLY A 283 -9.53 2.92 -4.82
CA GLY A 283 -9.37 3.92 -3.75
C GLY A 283 -8.01 3.89 -3.06
N LEU A 284 -7.36 5.05 -2.91
CA LEU A 284 -6.15 5.20 -2.09
C LEU A 284 -6.45 6.02 -0.83
N GLN A 285 -6.32 5.40 0.33
CA GLN A 285 -6.53 6.01 1.63
C GLN A 285 -5.22 6.05 2.41
N ILE A 286 -4.80 7.23 2.84
CA ILE A 286 -3.52 7.44 3.51
C ILE A 286 -3.79 8.08 4.88
N GLY A 287 -3.59 7.34 5.96
CA GLY A 287 -3.74 7.85 7.33
C GLY A 287 -5.16 8.22 7.71
N GLU A 288 -6.16 7.46 7.27
CA GLU A 288 -7.55 7.62 7.72
C GLU A 288 -7.78 7.06 9.14
N GLU A 289 -8.87 7.46 9.80
CA GLU A 289 -9.34 6.96 11.11
C GLU A 289 -8.42 7.14 12.35
N CYS A 290 -7.56 8.17 12.33
CA CYS A 290 -6.76 8.71 13.46
C CYS A 290 -5.34 8.17 13.59
N PHE A 291 -4.71 7.77 12.48
CA PHE A 291 -3.37 7.16 12.47
C PHE A 291 -2.47 7.65 11.33
N SER A 292 -1.21 7.18 11.34
CA SER A 292 -0.15 7.73 10.50
C SER A 292 0.10 6.84 9.28
N GLY A 293 -0.40 7.27 8.13
CA GLY A 293 -0.06 6.69 6.83
C GLY A 293 0.87 7.60 6.04
N SER A 294 1.84 7.03 5.33
CA SER A 294 2.70 7.78 4.41
C SER A 294 2.78 7.08 3.06
N TYR A 295 2.49 7.80 2.00
CA TYR A 295 2.74 7.38 0.62
C TYR A 295 3.76 8.32 -0.01
N ARG A 296 4.86 7.77 -0.51
CA ARG A 296 5.92 8.54 -1.20
C ARG A 296 6.11 8.03 -2.61
N ILE A 297 6.12 8.95 -3.59
CA ILE A 297 6.36 8.62 -4.99
C ILE A 297 7.58 9.38 -5.52
N GLN A 298 8.53 8.64 -6.09
CA GLN A 298 9.79 9.11 -6.69
C GLN A 298 9.89 8.75 -8.18
N GLY A 299 8.88 8.08 -8.74
CA GLY A 299 8.88 7.64 -10.12
C GLY A 299 7.82 6.57 -10.35
N GLY A 300 7.65 6.16 -11.61
CA GLY A 300 6.61 5.24 -12.01
C GLY A 300 5.24 5.91 -12.16
N ARG A 301 4.22 5.08 -12.36
CA ARG A 301 2.84 5.52 -12.62
C ARG A 301 1.92 5.14 -11.47
N LEU A 302 1.16 6.12 -10.98
CA LEU A 302 0.08 5.95 -10.01
C LEU A 302 -1.22 6.44 -10.66
N ALA A 303 -2.13 5.50 -10.96
CA ALA A 303 -3.47 5.80 -11.42
C ALA A 303 -4.47 5.39 -10.33
N VAL A 304 -5.21 6.35 -9.80
CA VAL A 304 -6.20 6.14 -8.74
C VAL A 304 -7.55 6.68 -9.16
N SER A 305 -8.64 6.06 -8.71
CA SER A 305 -9.97 6.66 -8.91
C SER A 305 -10.21 7.74 -7.86
N SER A 306 -10.21 7.36 -6.60
CA SER A 306 -10.31 8.26 -5.45
C SER A 306 -9.05 8.23 -4.60
N MET A 307 -8.64 9.39 -4.09
CA MET A 307 -7.55 9.52 -3.14
C MET A 307 -7.98 10.37 -1.95
N SER A 308 -7.74 9.86 -0.75
CA SER A 308 -7.92 10.57 0.52
C SER A 308 -6.62 10.57 1.30
N VAL A 309 -6.18 11.74 1.74
CA VAL A 309 -4.99 11.91 2.58
C VAL A 309 -5.44 12.50 3.90
N GLY A 310 -5.33 11.74 4.99
CA GLY A 310 -5.91 12.10 6.28
C GLY A 310 -7.45 11.97 6.29
N CYS A 311 -8.07 12.42 7.38
CA CYS A 311 -9.53 12.37 7.55
C CYS A 311 -10.09 13.73 7.98
N GLU A 312 -11.42 13.89 7.85
CA GLU A 312 -12.15 15.11 8.20
C GLU A 312 -12.16 15.41 9.70
N THR A 313 -12.20 14.37 10.56
CA THR A 313 -12.37 14.51 12.01
C THR A 313 -11.32 13.73 12.80
N GLY A 314 -10.44 14.42 13.55
CA GLY A 314 -9.61 13.78 14.57
C GLY A 314 -8.13 14.14 14.53
N GLU A 315 -7.27 13.20 14.93
CA GLU A 315 -5.80 13.32 14.95
C GLU A 315 -5.13 12.59 13.77
N CYS A 316 -5.91 12.20 12.76
CA CYS A 316 -5.45 11.54 11.52
C CYS A 316 -4.32 12.31 10.85
N SER A 317 -3.16 11.68 10.60
CA SER A 317 -2.02 12.31 9.93
C SER A 317 -1.61 11.49 8.71
N GLY A 318 -2.31 11.68 7.60
CA GLY A 318 -1.88 11.14 6.30
C GLY A 318 -0.82 12.03 5.66
N SER A 319 0.21 11.43 5.04
CA SER A 319 1.22 12.16 4.26
C SER A 319 1.30 11.64 2.84
N PHE A 320 1.18 12.52 1.86
CA PHE A 320 1.44 12.21 0.46
C PHE A 320 2.59 13.09 -0.06
N ASP A 321 3.69 12.44 -0.45
CA ASP A 321 4.93 13.12 -0.85
C ASP A 321 5.29 12.78 -2.31
N ILE A 322 5.36 13.80 -3.17
CA ILE A 322 5.91 13.70 -4.53
C ILE A 322 7.35 14.17 -4.50
N LEU A 323 8.28 13.23 -4.67
CA LEU A 323 9.70 13.45 -4.43
C LEU A 323 10.53 13.56 -5.70
N ASP A 324 9.93 13.29 -6.86
CA ASP A 324 10.56 13.45 -8.18
C ASP A 324 9.49 13.86 -9.20
N PRO A 325 9.74 14.88 -10.05
CA PRO A 325 8.77 15.36 -11.03
C PRO A 325 8.49 14.36 -12.17
N SER A 326 9.29 13.29 -12.30
CA SER A 326 9.05 12.21 -13.26
C SER A 326 7.94 11.25 -12.84
N ALA A 327 7.43 11.36 -11.60
CA ALA A 327 6.27 10.58 -11.14
C ALA A 327 5.02 10.92 -11.97
N GLU A 328 4.37 9.90 -12.54
CA GLU A 328 3.14 10.06 -13.31
C GLU A 328 1.92 9.78 -12.43
N ILE A 329 1.18 10.82 -12.04
CA ILE A 329 0.01 10.69 -11.15
C ILE A 329 -1.26 11.06 -11.90
N THR A 330 -2.27 10.19 -11.87
CA THR A 330 -3.60 10.44 -12.43
C THR A 330 -4.68 10.08 -11.42
N ILE A 331 -5.62 11.00 -11.23
CA ILE A 331 -6.78 10.87 -10.34
C ILE A 331 -8.04 11.08 -11.18
N SER A 332 -9.03 10.18 -11.12
CA SER A 332 -10.21 10.23 -12.01
C SER A 332 -11.54 10.52 -11.32
N GLN A 333 -11.61 10.57 -9.99
CA GLN A 333 -12.82 10.95 -9.24
C GLN A 333 -12.56 12.10 -8.27
N PHE A 334 -11.68 11.92 -7.28
CA PHE A 334 -11.35 13.01 -6.37
C PHE A 334 -10.00 12.84 -5.67
N LEU A 335 -9.42 13.97 -5.28
CA LEU A 335 -8.36 14.10 -4.28
C LEU A 335 -8.95 14.85 -3.07
N ALA A 336 -8.97 14.21 -1.91
CA ALA A 336 -9.37 14.81 -0.65
C ALA A 336 -8.16 14.99 0.27
N LEU A 337 -7.91 16.23 0.68
CA LEU A 337 -6.85 16.59 1.62
C LEU A 337 -7.50 16.90 2.97
N GLY A 338 -7.40 15.94 3.90
CA GLY A 338 -8.00 16.03 5.23
C GLY A 338 -7.33 17.07 6.13
N SER A 339 -8.03 17.42 7.23
CA SER A 339 -7.72 18.59 8.06
C SER A 339 -6.31 18.70 8.65
N LYS A 340 -5.63 17.56 8.86
CA LYS A 340 -4.28 17.44 9.43
C LYS A 340 -3.32 16.68 8.52
N CYS A 341 -3.68 16.47 7.25
CA CYS A 341 -2.80 15.81 6.32
C CYS A 341 -1.61 16.70 5.96
N THR A 342 -0.51 16.06 5.54
CA THR A 342 0.63 16.73 4.92
C THR A 342 0.70 16.37 3.45
N PHE A 343 0.88 17.38 2.61
CA PHE A 343 1.10 17.24 1.19
C PHE A 343 2.37 17.98 0.79
N SER A 344 3.36 17.23 0.31
CA SER A 344 4.63 17.79 -0.15
C SER A 344 4.90 17.39 -1.59
N ALA A 345 5.52 18.29 -2.35
CA ALA A 345 5.88 18.05 -3.73
C ALA A 345 7.15 18.81 -4.09
N VAL A 346 8.01 18.21 -4.91
CA VAL A 346 9.15 18.90 -5.54
C VAL A 346 8.68 19.75 -6.72
N ALA A 347 9.36 20.87 -6.99
CA ALA A 347 9.01 21.77 -8.07
C ALA A 347 8.93 21.05 -9.43
N GLY A 348 7.87 21.35 -10.20
CA GLY A 348 7.61 20.72 -11.50
C GLY A 348 6.82 19.41 -11.41
N SER A 349 6.36 19.02 -10.21
CA SER A 349 5.46 17.88 -10.04
C SER A 349 4.15 18.10 -10.78
N THR A 350 3.55 17.04 -11.31
CA THR A 350 2.27 17.13 -12.04
C THR A 350 1.27 16.11 -11.49
N ILE A 351 0.04 16.54 -11.28
CA ILE A 351 -1.10 15.66 -11.01
C ILE A 351 -2.14 15.88 -12.11
N ARG A 352 -2.52 14.80 -12.79
CA ARG A 352 -3.59 14.82 -13.79
C ARG A 352 -4.93 14.52 -13.13
N MET A 353 -5.78 15.53 -13.10
CA MET A 353 -7.15 15.49 -12.60
C MET A 353 -8.08 15.16 -13.78
N ALA A 354 -8.24 13.86 -14.06
CA ALA A 354 -8.98 13.35 -15.21
C ALA A 354 -10.49 13.29 -14.92
N GLY A 355 -11.13 14.47 -14.84
CA GLY A 355 -12.52 14.62 -14.39
C GLY A 355 -12.68 14.58 -12.88
N ALA A 356 -11.60 14.85 -12.14
CA ALA A 356 -11.55 14.71 -10.69
C ALA A 356 -11.77 16.03 -9.96
N GLY A 357 -12.44 15.96 -8.81
CA GLY A 357 -12.54 17.05 -7.85
C GLY A 357 -11.33 17.14 -6.91
N LEU A 358 -11.00 18.34 -6.44
CA LEU A 358 -10.09 18.55 -5.32
C LEU A 358 -10.86 19.13 -4.13
N PHE A 359 -10.84 18.41 -3.02
CA PHE A 359 -11.33 18.86 -1.72
C PHE A 359 -10.14 19.19 -0.83
N ASN A 360 -10.17 20.35 -0.19
CA ASN A 360 -9.20 20.73 0.81
C ASN A 360 -9.93 21.05 2.11
N GLU A 361 -9.65 20.30 3.15
CA GLU A 361 -10.24 20.45 4.47
C GLU A 361 -9.23 20.95 5.50
N SER A 362 -7.97 21.15 5.08
CA SER A 362 -6.91 21.65 5.95
C SER A 362 -7.20 23.08 6.37
N HIS A 363 -6.93 23.39 7.64
CA HIS A 363 -6.87 24.77 8.12
C HIS A 363 -5.42 25.25 8.29
N ASP A 364 -4.46 24.44 7.86
CA ASP A 364 -3.04 24.72 7.97
C ASP A 364 -2.39 24.63 6.59
N ALA A 365 -2.19 25.80 5.98
CA ALA A 365 -1.57 25.94 4.67
C ALA A 365 -0.13 25.44 4.65
N ALA A 366 0.60 25.49 5.78
CA ALA A 366 1.98 25.03 5.83
C ALA A 366 2.08 23.51 5.63
N ASN A 367 1.07 22.75 6.08
CA ASN A 367 1.02 21.31 5.86
C ASN A 367 0.76 20.95 4.39
N LEU A 368 0.17 21.85 3.60
CA LEU A 368 -0.10 21.65 2.17
C LEU A 368 0.86 22.45 1.27
N GLY A 369 2.05 22.81 1.78
CA GLY A 369 3.04 23.60 1.04
C GLY A 369 3.48 22.98 -0.30
N GLY A 370 3.26 21.68 -0.51
CA GLY A 370 3.46 21.02 -1.80
C GLY A 370 2.59 21.56 -2.93
N LEU A 371 1.42 22.17 -2.64
CA LEU A 371 0.55 22.76 -3.66
C LEU A 371 1.27 23.84 -4.48
N ALA A 372 2.16 24.60 -3.85
CA ALA A 372 2.99 25.62 -4.49
C ALA A 372 4.10 25.06 -5.40
N ASN A 373 4.15 23.74 -5.62
CA ASN A 373 5.12 23.07 -6.50
C ASN A 373 4.46 22.17 -7.56
N VAL A 374 3.13 22.17 -7.64
CA VAL A 374 2.36 21.24 -8.46
C VAL A 374 1.63 21.93 -9.59
N THR A 375 1.74 21.34 -10.78
CA THR A 375 0.79 21.56 -11.87
C THR A 375 -0.40 20.62 -11.72
N LEU A 376 -1.57 21.17 -11.39
CA LEU A 376 -2.85 20.48 -11.49
C LEU A 376 -3.37 20.60 -12.92
N VAL A 377 -3.39 19.48 -13.65
CA VAL A 377 -3.92 19.42 -15.03
C VAL A 377 -5.32 18.84 -14.99
N PHE A 378 -6.33 19.69 -15.15
CA PHE A 378 -7.72 19.27 -15.29
C PHE A 378 -8.01 18.91 -16.75
N GLU A 379 -8.33 17.65 -17.00
CA GLU A 379 -8.61 17.08 -18.32
C GLU A 379 -9.72 16.02 -18.23
N GLY A 380 -10.10 15.37 -19.34
CA GLY A 380 -11.13 14.32 -19.34
C GLY A 380 -12.29 14.53 -20.31
N GLY A 381 -12.31 15.65 -21.05
CA GLY A 381 -13.28 15.87 -22.14
C GLY A 381 -14.58 16.57 -21.71
N THR A 382 -15.58 16.57 -22.60
CA THR A 382 -16.82 17.36 -22.44
C THR A 382 -17.76 16.85 -21.35
N GLU A 383 -17.70 15.55 -21.06
CA GLU A 383 -18.57 14.85 -20.10
C GLU A 383 -18.03 14.86 -18.67
N SER A 384 -16.83 15.39 -18.48
CA SER A 384 -16.13 15.39 -17.19
C SER A 384 -16.17 16.78 -16.58
N ASP A 385 -16.83 16.92 -15.44
CA ASP A 385 -16.85 18.15 -14.65
C ASP A 385 -15.96 17.98 -13.42
N SER A 386 -14.91 18.79 -13.35
CA SER A 386 -14.02 18.89 -12.19
C SER A 386 -14.43 20.07 -11.31
N TRP A 387 -14.00 20.02 -10.05
CA TRP A 387 -14.11 21.16 -9.15
C TRP A 387 -12.82 21.35 -8.36
N LEU A 388 -12.59 22.58 -7.94
CA LEU A 388 -11.43 22.97 -7.16
C LEU A 388 -11.89 23.79 -5.96
N GLU A 389 -11.55 23.31 -4.76
CA GLU A 389 -11.79 24.02 -3.51
C GLU A 389 -11.02 25.36 -3.46
N VAL A 390 -11.70 26.43 -3.05
CA VAL A 390 -11.08 27.72 -2.74
C VAL A 390 -10.75 27.80 -1.25
N ALA A 391 -9.46 27.70 -0.90
CA ALA A 391 -9.05 27.57 0.50
C ALA A 391 -8.30 28.79 1.07
N GLY A 392 -7.84 29.69 0.22
CA GLY A 392 -7.03 30.85 0.64
C GLY A 392 -7.90 31.97 1.21
N GLN A 393 -7.38 32.72 2.18
CA GLN A 393 -7.95 34.02 2.56
C GLN A 393 -7.92 34.94 1.33
N ASP A 394 -9.03 35.61 1.02
CA ASP A 394 -9.02 36.69 0.03
C ASP A 394 -8.30 37.92 0.63
N MET A 395 -7.01 38.01 0.34
CA MET A 395 -6.12 39.12 0.70
C MET A 395 -6.14 40.24 -0.36
N GLY A 396 -6.94 40.08 -1.42
CA GLY A 396 -6.89 40.94 -2.59
C GLY A 396 -5.66 40.68 -3.47
N ALA A 397 -5.39 41.63 -4.36
CA ALA A 397 -4.32 41.54 -5.36
C ALA A 397 -2.94 41.87 -4.77
N VAL A 398 -2.49 41.07 -3.79
CA VAL A 398 -1.19 41.19 -3.12
C VAL A 398 -0.41 39.88 -3.20
N ALA A 399 0.91 39.99 -3.37
CA ALA A 399 1.79 38.82 -3.52
C ALA A 399 1.81 37.92 -2.28
N ASP A 400 1.54 38.47 -1.09
CA ASP A 400 1.46 37.70 0.16
C ASP A 400 0.37 36.62 0.10
N GLY A 401 -0.64 36.75 -0.77
CA GLY A 401 -1.66 35.72 -0.97
C GLY A 401 -1.14 34.43 -1.62
N LEU A 402 0.08 34.42 -2.15
CA LEU A 402 0.76 33.21 -2.64
C LEU A 402 1.54 32.45 -1.55
N LEU A 403 1.69 33.03 -0.36
CA LEU A 403 2.53 32.49 0.71
C LEU A 403 1.65 31.99 1.86
N ASP A 404 1.82 30.72 2.26
CA ASP A 404 1.09 30.09 3.38
C ASP A 404 -0.43 30.32 3.32
N ASN A 405 -1.01 30.27 2.12
CA ASN A 405 -2.42 30.58 1.85
C ASN A 405 -3.06 29.59 0.87
N PHE A 406 -2.63 28.32 0.90
CA PHE A 406 -3.09 27.24 0.00
C PHE A 406 -2.94 27.54 -1.49
N ALA A 407 -2.00 28.41 -1.85
CA ALA A 407 -1.74 28.74 -3.25
C ALA A 407 -1.23 27.51 -4.02
N VAL A 408 -1.67 27.40 -5.27
CA VAL A 408 -1.26 26.34 -6.19
C VAL A 408 -0.27 26.93 -7.19
N ASP A 409 0.79 26.19 -7.54
CA ASP A 409 1.72 26.67 -8.57
C ASP A 409 0.99 26.85 -9.91
N THR A 410 0.53 25.77 -10.52
CA THR A 410 -0.11 25.85 -11.83
C THR A 410 -1.47 25.19 -11.82
N VAL A 411 -2.49 25.93 -12.22
CA VAL A 411 -3.80 25.38 -12.61
C VAL A 411 -3.89 25.41 -14.12
N ARG A 412 -3.94 24.22 -14.73
CA ARG A 412 -4.08 24.05 -16.16
C ARG A 412 -5.40 23.37 -16.48
N LEU A 413 -6.17 23.98 -17.37
CA LEU A 413 -7.37 23.37 -17.93
C LEU A 413 -7.07 22.91 -19.36
N GLY A 414 -7.29 21.63 -19.63
CA GLY A 414 -6.99 20.99 -20.90
C GLY A 414 -5.58 20.40 -20.95
N GLY A 415 -5.50 19.14 -21.37
CA GLY A 415 -4.27 18.37 -21.45
C GLY A 415 -4.28 17.41 -22.63
N GLU A 416 -3.50 16.34 -22.51
CA GLU A 416 -3.41 15.30 -23.54
C GLU A 416 -4.70 14.48 -23.62
N ALA A 417 -5.44 14.36 -22.52
CA ALA A 417 -6.71 13.65 -22.45
C ALA A 417 -7.93 14.56 -22.78
N GLY A 418 -7.70 15.70 -23.44
CA GLY A 418 -8.75 16.58 -23.92
C GLY A 418 -8.95 17.83 -23.07
N ILE A 419 -10.08 18.52 -23.29
CA ILE A 419 -10.43 19.75 -22.57
C ILE A 419 -10.62 19.51 -21.07
N GLY A 420 -10.45 20.56 -20.27
CA GLY A 420 -10.80 20.58 -18.85
C GLY A 420 -12.02 21.47 -18.59
N LYS A 421 -12.89 21.06 -17.69
CA LYS A 421 -13.98 21.89 -17.16
C LYS A 421 -13.83 21.94 -15.64
N VAL A 422 -13.59 23.12 -15.09
CA VAL A 422 -13.36 23.31 -13.65
C VAL A 422 -14.32 24.36 -13.13
N GLN A 423 -15.06 24.01 -12.08
CA GLN A 423 -15.83 24.95 -11.29
C GLN A 423 -15.16 25.18 -9.93
N LEU A 424 -14.97 26.44 -9.53
CA LEU A 424 -14.52 26.77 -8.18
C LEU A 424 -15.64 26.50 -7.16
N ARG A 425 -15.30 25.92 -6.02
CA ARG A 425 -16.24 25.61 -4.94
C ARG A 425 -15.65 25.94 -3.58
N ASN A 426 -16.54 26.17 -2.63
CA ASN A 426 -16.23 26.35 -1.22
C ASN A 426 -17.11 25.36 -0.46
N TYR A 427 -16.58 24.16 -0.27
CA TYR A 427 -17.19 23.12 0.55
C TYR A 427 -16.77 23.22 2.01
N HIS A 428 -15.59 23.75 2.28
CA HIS A 428 -14.98 23.80 3.60
C HIS A 428 -14.47 25.20 3.91
N ASP A 429 -14.81 25.68 5.11
CA ASP A 429 -14.18 26.87 5.67
C ASP A 429 -12.77 26.48 6.16
N ASN A 430 -11.78 26.71 5.30
CA ASN A 430 -10.35 26.53 5.56
C ASN A 430 -9.80 27.62 6.49
N GLN A 431 -10.52 28.74 6.64
CA GLN A 431 -10.05 29.96 7.29
C GLN A 431 -10.86 30.31 8.55
N ARG A 432 -11.13 29.33 9.41
CA ARG A 432 -12.04 29.42 10.58
C ARG A 432 -11.81 30.58 11.56
N ASP A 433 -10.57 31.06 11.66
CA ASP A 433 -10.19 32.16 12.56
C ASP A 433 -10.27 33.55 11.88
N TRP A 434 -10.70 33.58 10.62
CA TRP A 434 -10.84 34.79 9.81
C TRP A 434 -12.29 34.97 9.32
N THR A 435 -12.68 36.22 9.11
CA THR A 435 -14.01 36.56 8.60
C THR A 435 -13.88 37.17 7.21
N GLY A 436 -14.39 36.48 6.19
CA GLY A 436 -14.41 36.96 4.81
C GLY A 436 -14.84 35.87 3.84
N VAL A 437 -14.47 36.03 2.56
CA VAL A 437 -14.72 35.05 1.50
C VAL A 437 -13.38 34.44 1.12
N GLU A 438 -13.34 33.14 0.87
CA GLU A 438 -12.13 32.48 0.39
C GLU A 438 -11.91 32.73 -1.10
N ALA A 439 -10.65 32.68 -1.51
CA ALA A 439 -10.18 32.91 -2.86
C ALA A 439 -9.13 31.87 -3.26
N LEU A 440 -8.95 31.72 -4.58
CA LEU A 440 -7.88 30.91 -5.15
C LEU A 440 -6.71 31.81 -5.57
N TYR A 441 -5.50 31.45 -5.14
CA TYR A 441 -4.26 32.08 -5.59
C TYR A 441 -3.45 31.08 -6.40
N VAL A 442 -3.01 31.47 -7.60
CA VAL A 442 -2.17 30.64 -8.47
C VAL A 442 -0.98 31.42 -9.01
N GLU A 443 0.17 30.75 -9.16
CA GLU A 443 1.31 31.35 -9.89
C GLU A 443 0.98 31.39 -11.39
N ASN A 444 0.53 30.27 -11.95
CA ASN A 444 0.26 30.11 -13.37
C ASN A 444 -1.16 29.61 -13.61
N LEU A 445 -1.94 30.37 -14.38
CA LEU A 445 -3.22 29.93 -14.93
C LEU A 445 -3.06 29.66 -16.42
N ILE A 446 -3.33 28.43 -16.84
CA ILE A 446 -3.27 28.02 -18.25
C ILE A 446 -4.65 27.55 -18.71
N LEU A 447 -5.21 28.24 -19.69
CA LEU A 447 -6.52 27.93 -20.25
C LEU A 447 -6.36 27.33 -21.65
N GLY A 448 -6.58 26.01 -21.75
CA GLY A 448 -6.55 25.29 -23.02
C GLY A 448 -7.76 25.63 -23.90
N ALA A 449 -7.56 25.57 -25.22
CA ALA A 449 -8.63 25.84 -26.19
C ALA A 449 -9.89 25.00 -25.92
N GLY A 450 -11.05 25.66 -25.82
CA GLY A 450 -12.34 25.02 -25.58
C GLY A 450 -12.55 24.45 -24.17
N SER A 451 -11.59 24.68 -23.25
CA SER A 451 -11.77 24.37 -21.83
C SER A 451 -12.62 25.43 -21.14
N LEU A 452 -13.21 25.11 -19.99
CA LEU A 452 -14.11 25.99 -19.25
C LEU A 452 -13.64 26.18 -17.81
N LEU A 453 -13.42 27.44 -17.41
CA LEU A 453 -13.25 27.85 -16.02
C LEU A 453 -14.51 28.58 -15.54
N ASP A 454 -15.24 27.98 -14.61
CA ASP A 454 -16.35 28.62 -13.91
C ASP A 454 -15.89 29.09 -12.52
N LEU A 455 -15.82 30.39 -12.32
CA LEU A 455 -15.42 31.01 -11.05
C LEU A 455 -16.49 30.91 -9.97
N ASN A 456 -17.75 30.65 -10.33
CA ASN A 456 -18.84 30.39 -9.39
C ASN A 456 -18.96 31.40 -8.23
N GLY A 457 -18.72 32.69 -8.49
CA GLY A 457 -18.81 33.73 -7.47
C GLY A 457 -17.51 34.04 -6.70
N PHE A 458 -16.43 33.27 -6.91
CA PHE A 458 -15.18 33.40 -6.17
C PHE A 458 -14.12 34.23 -6.90
N SER A 459 -13.20 34.82 -6.13
CA SER A 459 -12.02 35.50 -6.67
C SER A 459 -10.92 34.49 -6.99
N LEU A 460 -10.31 34.64 -8.17
CA LEU A 460 -9.08 33.93 -8.58
C LEU A 460 -7.99 34.96 -8.89
N TYR A 461 -6.91 34.91 -8.12
CA TYR A 461 -5.72 35.73 -8.28
C TYR A 461 -4.62 34.95 -8.99
N TYR A 462 -4.02 35.52 -10.03
CA TYR A 462 -2.98 34.85 -10.82
C TYR A 462 -1.78 35.75 -11.07
N VAL A 463 -0.56 35.19 -11.15
CA VAL A 463 0.62 35.94 -11.62
C VAL A 463 0.69 35.89 -13.14
N ASN A 464 0.71 34.70 -13.71
CA ASN A 464 0.83 34.47 -15.15
C ASN A 464 -0.46 33.88 -15.72
N LEU A 465 -0.99 34.47 -16.79
CA LEU A 465 -2.11 33.92 -17.56
C LEU A 465 -1.64 33.57 -18.97
N ILE A 466 -1.82 32.31 -19.34
CA ILE A 466 -1.65 31.81 -20.71
C ILE A 466 -3.00 31.30 -21.19
N ASP A 467 -3.62 32.03 -22.12
CA ASP A 467 -4.93 31.68 -22.67
C ASP A 467 -4.80 31.26 -24.14
N TYR A 468 -5.13 29.99 -24.41
CA TYR A 468 -5.17 29.39 -25.74
C TYR A 468 -6.60 29.36 -26.33
N GLY A 469 -7.53 30.15 -25.78
CA GLY A 469 -8.94 30.18 -26.17
C GLY A 469 -9.83 29.36 -25.25
N GLY A 470 -9.57 29.41 -23.94
CA GLY A 470 -10.48 28.86 -22.94
C GLY A 470 -11.62 29.83 -22.62
N ASP A 471 -12.76 29.28 -22.23
CA ASP A 471 -13.93 30.05 -21.82
C ASP A 471 -13.92 30.28 -20.31
N ILE A 472 -14.23 31.50 -19.89
CA ILE A 472 -14.35 31.87 -18.47
C ILE A 472 -15.79 32.28 -18.18
N GLN A 473 -16.40 31.66 -17.17
CA GLN A 473 -17.68 32.06 -16.61
C GLN A 473 -17.44 32.68 -15.23
N TYR A 474 -17.78 33.95 -15.09
CA TYR A 474 -17.53 34.67 -13.84
C TYR A 474 -18.54 34.33 -12.75
N ASN A 475 -19.83 34.24 -13.09
CA ASN A 475 -20.92 33.93 -12.16
C ASN A 475 -20.88 34.73 -10.83
N GLY A 476 -20.46 36.00 -10.90
CA GLY A 476 -20.31 36.90 -9.75
C GLY A 476 -18.90 36.98 -9.16
N GLY A 477 -17.99 36.09 -9.59
CA GLY A 477 -16.59 36.07 -9.21
C GLY A 477 -15.73 37.01 -10.04
N ALA A 478 -14.42 37.01 -9.75
CA ALA A 478 -13.45 37.90 -10.39
C ALA A 478 -12.15 37.18 -10.72
N LEU A 479 -11.62 37.43 -11.92
CA LEU A 479 -10.31 36.96 -12.34
C LEU A 479 -9.34 38.16 -12.30
N ILE A 480 -8.35 38.13 -11.40
CA ILE A 480 -7.58 39.32 -11.02
C ILE A 480 -6.07 39.05 -11.14
N PRO A 481 -5.32 39.84 -11.94
CA PRO A 481 -3.86 39.70 -11.99
C PRO A 481 -3.21 40.23 -10.71
N LEU A 482 -2.20 39.52 -10.22
CA LEU A 482 -1.31 39.96 -9.16
C LEU A 482 -0.23 40.89 -9.75
N PRO A 483 0.09 42.01 -9.09
CA PRO A 483 1.17 42.88 -9.53
C PRO A 483 2.51 42.14 -9.39
N GLU A 484 3.29 42.08 -10.47
CA GLU A 484 4.63 41.50 -10.41
C GLU A 484 5.47 42.17 -9.29
N PRO A 485 6.33 41.43 -8.57
CA PRO A 485 7.20 41.99 -7.53
C PRO A 485 8.01 43.20 -8.01
N ALA A 486 8.38 43.25 -9.30
CA ALA A 486 9.10 44.37 -9.91
C ALA A 486 8.24 45.63 -10.12
N ALA A 487 6.92 45.50 -10.30
CA ALA A 487 6.01 46.63 -10.46
C ALA A 487 5.86 47.46 -9.17
N LEU A 488 5.96 46.81 -8.01
CA LEU A 488 5.99 47.46 -6.69
C LEU A 488 7.23 48.34 -6.50
N LEU A 489 8.39 47.90 -6.99
CA LEU A 489 9.64 48.68 -6.98
C LEU A 489 9.57 49.90 -7.90
N LEU A 490 8.92 49.78 -9.08
CA LEU A 490 8.73 50.92 -9.99
C LEU A 490 7.69 51.93 -9.48
N LEU A 491 6.61 51.49 -8.81
CA LEU A 491 5.65 52.42 -8.21
C LEU A 491 6.26 53.21 -7.03
N ALA A 492 7.07 52.56 -6.20
CA ALA A 492 7.81 53.24 -5.13
C ALA A 492 8.82 54.27 -5.68
N ALA A 493 9.54 53.93 -6.76
CA ALA A 493 10.47 54.85 -7.41
C ALA A 493 9.76 56.00 -8.18
N GLY A 494 8.62 55.73 -8.81
CA GLY A 494 7.82 56.72 -9.54
C GLY A 494 7.13 57.74 -8.63
N GLY A 495 6.65 57.33 -7.45
CA GLY A 495 6.07 58.23 -6.45
C GLY A 495 7.08 59.22 -5.87
N LEU A 496 8.32 58.77 -5.63
CA LEU A 496 9.44 59.63 -5.19
C LEU A 496 9.89 60.63 -6.27
N ALA A 497 9.80 60.27 -7.56
CA ALA A 497 10.12 61.18 -8.66
C ALA A 497 9.03 62.25 -8.90
N ALA A 498 7.75 61.92 -8.67
CA ALA A 498 6.64 62.87 -8.80
C ALA A 498 6.61 63.93 -7.69
N LEU A 499 7.07 63.61 -6.48
CA LEU A 499 7.21 64.56 -5.37
C LEU A 499 8.38 65.53 -5.52
N ARG A 500 9.36 65.24 -6.41
CA ARG A 500 10.51 66.13 -6.67
C ARG A 500 10.31 67.14 -7.81
N ARG A 501 9.16 67.13 -8.48
CA ARG A 501 8.83 68.04 -9.60
C ARG A 501 7.82 69.15 -9.26
N ARG A 502 7.44 69.30 -7.99
CA ARG A 502 6.71 70.47 -7.47
C ARG A 502 7.49 71.08 -6.30
N GLY A 503 8.52 71.86 -6.62
CA GLY A 503 9.33 72.65 -5.70
C GLY A 503 10.01 73.77 -6.46
#